data_AF-A0A854QAV7-F1
#
_entry.id   AF-A0A854QAV7-F1
#
_cell.length_a   1.000
_cell.length_b   1.000
_cell.length_c   1.000
_cell.angle_alpha   90.00
_cell.angle_beta   90.00
_cell.angle_gamma   90.00
#
_symmetry.space_group_name_H-M   'P 1'
#
loop_
_entity.id
_entity.type
_entity.pdbx_description
1 polymer ?
#
loop_
_entity_poly.entity_id
_entity_poly.type
_entity_poly.pdbx_seq_one_letter_code
_entity_poly.pdbx_strand_id
1 'polypeptide(L)'
;MTVQPAPDPALLAHLRDLYASANQSHVFAFYDTLSPADQAALLTQLASIDVHRVNRIYSTAVAADAAVTPSKENTNLFGGEQPNHKGEGANGNLVGSETVKGALPIKEEALPLPEEACATVLNNSFEEAQWRDAGLKAIAGNQVAVLLMAGGQGTRLGSALPKGLYDIKLPSGQTLFEYQAKRIRKLERLAEEKAGKAKGSVNIRWYVMTSGPTRVETEKYFKAKGFFGLREEDVIFFEQGVLPALSNDGKLLLSTPSSVSVAPDGNGGLYAALRRPLSPSSSRTVLSDLREHNVQYVHAYCVDNCLVRVADPVFIGCCLSRNAAAGAKVVRKTIPTESVGVLAAKGNAFAVVEYSELSKEKAEQRTADGQLAFRAANIANHFYTTAFLESVEEMEKHMAFHIARKKIPTVDLSTGELVKPSEPNGMKLELFVFDVFPFTKSLCVLEVDRAEEFSPLKNAPGSKADCPETSRRDLLAQQKRWLIASGAEIADDVEIEISPEVSYAGEGLDWIEGKKFTKSGVLNGRNDLEKLTA
;
A
#
# COMPACT_ATOMS: atom_id res chain seq x y z
N MET A 1 -1.10 -3.23 -45.23
CA MET A 1 -2.55 -3.19 -44.92
C MET A 1 -2.77 -4.09 -43.72
N THR A 2 -2.87 -3.52 -42.52
CA THR A 2 -3.26 -4.26 -41.32
C THR A 2 -4.74 -4.57 -41.42
N VAL A 3 -5.10 -5.85 -41.46
CA VAL A 3 -6.49 -6.31 -41.43
C VAL A 3 -7.10 -5.78 -40.13
N GLN A 4 -8.12 -4.92 -40.22
CA GLN A 4 -8.85 -4.51 -39.02
C GLN A 4 -9.51 -5.74 -38.38
N PRO A 5 -9.45 -5.90 -37.05
CA PRO A 5 -10.08 -7.04 -36.40
C PRO A 5 -11.59 -6.98 -36.63
N ALA A 6 -12.15 -8.02 -37.25
CA ALA A 6 -13.59 -8.17 -37.41
C ALA A 6 -14.20 -8.65 -36.08
N PRO A 7 -15.41 -8.19 -35.71
CA PRO A 7 -16.10 -8.69 -34.53
C PRO A 7 -16.45 -10.18 -34.70
N ASP A 8 -16.20 -10.98 -33.66
CA ASP A 8 -16.56 -12.40 -33.64
C ASP A 8 -18.06 -12.55 -33.27
N PRO A 9 -18.93 -13.02 -34.19
CA PRO A 9 -20.36 -13.15 -33.93
C PRO A 9 -20.70 -14.17 -32.83
N ALA A 10 -19.88 -15.22 -32.67
CA ALA A 10 -20.10 -16.23 -31.63
C ALA A 10 -19.79 -15.64 -30.25
N LEU A 11 -18.69 -14.88 -30.15
CA LEU A 11 -18.35 -14.15 -28.93
C LEU A 11 -19.41 -13.10 -28.58
N LEU A 12 -19.93 -12.36 -29.58
CA LEU A 12 -21.02 -11.40 -29.37
C LEU A 12 -22.27 -12.06 -28.78
N ALA A 13 -22.73 -13.16 -29.39
CA ALA A 13 -23.92 -13.87 -28.92
C ALA A 13 -23.73 -14.34 -27.47
N HIS A 14 -22.58 -14.96 -27.17
CA HIS A 14 -22.24 -15.40 -25.82
C HIS A 14 -22.22 -14.25 -24.81
N LEU A 15 -21.57 -13.13 -25.13
CA LEU A 15 -21.47 -11.99 -24.22
C LEU A 15 -22.81 -11.27 -24.03
N ARG A 16 -23.66 -11.19 -25.05
CA ARG A 16 -25.02 -10.66 -24.93
C ARG A 16 -25.84 -11.48 -23.92
N ASP A 17 -25.80 -12.81 -24.03
CA ASP A 17 -26.50 -13.70 -23.10
C ASP A 17 -25.94 -13.60 -21.68
N LEU A 18 -24.61 -13.61 -21.53
CA LEU A 18 -23.93 -13.49 -20.25
C LEU A 18 -24.29 -12.19 -19.53
N TYR A 19 -24.18 -11.05 -20.21
CA TYR A 19 -24.48 -9.75 -19.62
C TYR A 19 -25.98 -9.54 -19.41
N ALA A 20 -26.84 -10.12 -20.23
CA ALA A 20 -28.28 -10.13 -19.97
C ALA A 20 -28.63 -10.90 -18.69
N SER A 21 -28.05 -12.09 -18.51
CA SER A 21 -28.21 -12.88 -17.28
C SER A 21 -27.70 -12.17 -16.03
N ALA A 22 -26.73 -11.28 -16.18
CA ALA A 22 -26.18 -10.45 -15.12
C ALA A 22 -26.91 -9.10 -14.94
N ASN A 23 -27.99 -8.84 -15.67
CA ASN A 23 -28.72 -7.57 -15.68
C ASN A 23 -27.82 -6.38 -16.10
N GLN A 24 -26.99 -6.55 -17.12
CA GLN A 24 -26.05 -5.55 -17.63
C GLN A 24 -26.13 -5.38 -19.18
N SER A 25 -27.26 -5.73 -19.81
CA SER A 25 -27.41 -5.65 -21.28
C SER A 25 -27.20 -4.25 -21.86
N HIS A 26 -27.36 -3.21 -21.04
CA HIS A 26 -27.23 -1.81 -21.47
C HIS A 26 -25.83 -1.46 -21.97
N VAL A 27 -24.79 -2.24 -21.63
CA VAL A 27 -23.43 -2.03 -22.19
C VAL A 27 -23.37 -2.23 -23.71
N PHE A 28 -24.39 -2.88 -24.30
CA PHE A 28 -24.51 -3.08 -25.74
C PHE A 28 -25.41 -2.04 -26.42
N ALA A 29 -25.87 -0.99 -25.71
CA ALA A 29 -26.85 -0.02 -26.22
C ALA A 29 -26.47 0.60 -27.58
N PHE A 30 -25.18 0.78 -27.83
CA PHE A 30 -24.66 1.37 -29.06
C PHE A 30 -23.98 0.36 -29.99
N TYR A 31 -23.89 -0.92 -29.62
CA TYR A 31 -23.04 -1.90 -30.30
C TYR A 31 -23.27 -1.96 -31.82
N ASP A 32 -24.53 -1.97 -32.24
CA ASP A 32 -24.90 -2.13 -33.67
C ASP A 32 -24.61 -0.88 -34.51
N THR A 33 -24.31 0.27 -33.89
CA THR A 33 -23.92 1.52 -34.58
C THR A 33 -22.43 1.80 -34.55
N LEU A 34 -21.65 0.98 -33.83
CA LEU A 34 -20.20 1.11 -33.72
C LEU A 34 -19.49 0.68 -35.01
N SER A 35 -18.27 1.19 -35.21
CA SER A 35 -17.38 0.67 -36.24
C SER A 35 -16.98 -0.79 -35.93
N PRO A 36 -16.63 -1.63 -36.93
CA PRO A 36 -16.18 -3.00 -36.69
C PRO A 36 -15.00 -3.10 -35.71
N ALA A 37 -14.08 -2.13 -35.76
CA ALA A 37 -12.94 -2.05 -34.85
C ALA A 37 -13.38 -1.77 -33.40
N ASP A 38 -14.32 -0.84 -33.21
CA ASP A 38 -14.88 -0.52 -31.89
C ASP A 38 -15.71 -1.68 -31.34
N GLN A 39 -16.45 -2.39 -32.20
CA GLN A 39 -17.17 -3.60 -31.82
C GLN A 39 -16.20 -4.67 -31.30
N ALA A 40 -15.12 -4.94 -32.03
CA ALA A 40 -14.10 -5.91 -31.62
C ALA A 40 -13.41 -5.51 -30.30
N ALA A 41 -13.10 -4.22 -30.13
CA ALA A 41 -12.50 -3.69 -28.91
C ALA A 41 -13.43 -3.82 -27.70
N LEU A 42 -14.72 -3.47 -27.86
CA LEU A 42 -15.72 -3.62 -26.81
C LEU A 42 -15.90 -5.09 -26.41
N LEU A 43 -16.02 -6.01 -27.37
CA LEU A 43 -16.13 -7.45 -27.07
C LEU A 43 -14.90 -7.96 -26.30
N THR A 44 -13.70 -7.55 -26.71
CA THR A 44 -12.45 -7.92 -26.02
C THR A 44 -12.46 -7.40 -24.58
N GLN A 45 -12.90 -6.16 -24.36
CA GLN A 45 -13.00 -5.59 -23.02
C GLN A 45 -14.03 -6.34 -22.16
N LEU A 46 -15.22 -6.59 -22.68
CA LEU A 46 -16.29 -7.29 -21.95
C LEU A 46 -15.90 -8.75 -21.63
N ALA A 47 -15.22 -9.45 -22.55
CA ALA A 47 -14.72 -10.80 -22.32
C ALA A 47 -13.69 -10.88 -21.17
N SER A 48 -12.97 -9.78 -20.89
CA SER A 48 -12.01 -9.71 -19.77
C SER A 48 -12.66 -9.49 -18.40
N ILE A 49 -13.97 -9.21 -18.35
CA ILE A 49 -14.70 -8.89 -17.12
C ILE A 49 -15.57 -10.08 -16.72
N ASP A 50 -15.31 -10.64 -15.54
CA ASP A 50 -16.27 -11.53 -14.87
C ASP A 50 -17.42 -10.68 -14.28
N VAL A 51 -18.47 -10.48 -15.07
CA VAL A 51 -19.61 -9.63 -14.70
C VAL A 51 -20.37 -10.14 -13.48
N HIS A 52 -20.41 -11.46 -13.26
CA HIS A 52 -21.04 -12.03 -12.06
C HIS A 52 -20.19 -11.78 -10.82
N ARG A 53 -18.85 -11.83 -10.93
CA ARG A 53 -17.96 -11.41 -9.85
C ARG A 53 -18.13 -9.93 -9.53
N VAL A 54 -18.24 -9.07 -10.54
CA VAL A 54 -18.50 -7.64 -10.32
C VAL A 54 -19.81 -7.42 -9.57
N ASN A 55 -20.89 -8.11 -9.97
CA ASN A 55 -22.17 -8.04 -9.27
C ASN A 55 -22.08 -8.53 -7.81
N ARG A 56 -21.35 -9.64 -7.54
CA ARG A 56 -21.12 -10.12 -6.17
C ARG A 56 -20.35 -9.10 -5.34
N ILE A 57 -19.28 -8.53 -5.89
CA ILE A 57 -18.47 -7.50 -5.24
C ILE A 57 -19.34 -6.28 -4.90
N TYR A 58 -20.17 -5.82 -5.84
CA TYR A 58 -21.13 -4.74 -5.61
C TYR A 58 -22.09 -5.04 -4.46
N SER A 59 -22.75 -6.21 -4.48
CA SER A 59 -23.71 -6.59 -3.44
C SER A 59 -23.07 -6.64 -2.05
N THR A 60 -21.87 -7.23 -1.93
CA THR A 60 -21.13 -7.29 -0.67
C THR A 60 -20.70 -5.90 -0.19
N ALA A 61 -20.20 -5.05 -1.09
CA ALA A 61 -19.76 -3.70 -0.77
C ALA A 61 -20.92 -2.83 -0.26
N VAL A 62 -22.08 -2.87 -0.94
CA VAL A 62 -23.27 -2.10 -0.53
C VAL A 62 -23.82 -2.59 0.80
N ALA A 63 -23.82 -3.91 1.05
CA ALA A 63 -24.21 -4.45 2.34
C ALA A 63 -23.28 -3.99 3.48
N ALA A 64 -21.97 -3.94 3.22
CA ALA A 64 -20.99 -3.45 4.19
C ALA A 64 -21.11 -1.94 4.45
N ASP A 65 -21.25 -1.11 3.41
CA ASP A 65 -21.43 0.35 3.49
C ASP A 65 -22.67 0.73 4.32
N ALA A 66 -23.77 -0.01 4.12
CA ALA A 66 -25.00 0.15 4.88
C ALA A 66 -24.84 -0.21 6.37
N ALA A 67 -23.99 -1.20 6.70
CA ALA A 67 -23.72 -1.57 8.09
C ALA A 67 -22.81 -0.56 8.82
N VAL A 68 -21.97 0.18 8.07
CA VAL A 68 -21.05 1.18 8.62
C VAL A 68 -21.76 2.54 8.84
N THR A 69 -22.65 2.94 7.94
CA THR A 69 -23.37 4.22 8.00
C THR A 69 -24.47 4.18 9.07
N PRO A 70 -24.42 5.04 10.11
CA PRO A 70 -25.50 5.07 11.10
C PRO A 70 -26.82 5.49 10.44
N SER A 71 -27.91 4.80 10.77
CA SER A 71 -29.26 5.20 10.40
C SER A 71 -29.49 6.63 10.93
N LYS A 72 -29.78 7.57 10.03
CA LYS A 72 -30.20 8.93 10.39
C LYS A 72 -31.62 8.91 10.97
N GLU A 73 -31.82 8.21 12.08
CA GLU A 73 -33.08 8.22 12.84
C GLU A 73 -32.77 7.81 14.28
N ASN A 74 -32.63 8.83 15.15
CA ASN A 74 -33.16 8.87 16.51
C ASN A 74 -32.80 10.23 17.12
N THR A 75 -33.43 11.27 16.59
CA THR A 75 -33.68 12.49 17.35
C THR A 75 -34.76 12.19 18.39
N ASN A 76 -34.48 12.55 19.64
CA ASN A 76 -35.34 12.55 20.82
C ASN A 76 -35.60 11.18 21.46
N LEU A 77 -35.10 11.02 22.69
CA LEU A 77 -35.94 10.82 23.88
C LEU A 77 -35.07 11.02 25.14
N PHE A 78 -35.23 12.17 25.77
CA PHE A 78 -35.01 12.32 27.21
C PHE A 78 -36.04 11.44 27.93
N GLY A 79 -35.60 10.67 28.93
CA GLY A 79 -36.47 10.14 29.97
C GLY A 79 -36.12 8.75 30.49
N GLY A 80 -35.83 8.65 31.79
CA GLY A 80 -36.24 7.51 32.60
C GLY A 80 -35.20 6.44 32.95
N GLU A 81 -34.66 6.56 34.16
CA GLU A 81 -34.45 5.51 35.17
C GLU A 81 -33.63 4.24 34.85
N GLN A 82 -32.54 4.10 35.63
CA GLN A 82 -31.86 2.83 35.88
C GLN A 82 -32.72 1.87 36.72
N PRO A 83 -32.45 0.56 36.62
CA PRO A 83 -32.34 -0.22 37.85
C PRO A 83 -31.07 -1.07 37.95
N ASN A 84 -30.55 -1.08 39.19
CA ASN A 84 -29.54 -1.96 39.74
C ASN A 84 -29.87 -3.45 39.57
N HIS A 85 -28.84 -4.28 39.34
CA HIS A 85 -28.77 -5.60 39.97
C HIS A 85 -27.33 -5.98 40.31
N LYS A 86 -27.12 -6.30 41.60
CA LYS A 86 -25.93 -6.94 42.17
C LYS A 86 -26.02 -8.47 42.00
N GLY A 87 -24.89 -9.13 41.81
CA GLY A 87 -24.76 -10.58 41.96
C GLY A 87 -23.30 -11.02 41.81
N GLU A 88 -22.66 -11.36 42.93
CA GLU A 88 -21.33 -11.96 43.03
C GLU A 88 -21.38 -13.47 42.69
N GLY A 89 -20.27 -14.01 42.17
CA GLY A 89 -20.06 -15.46 42.05
C GLY A 89 -18.77 -15.84 41.33
N ALA A 90 -17.83 -16.43 42.07
CA ALA A 90 -16.52 -16.90 41.60
C ALA A 90 -16.53 -18.39 41.18
N ASN A 91 -15.49 -18.76 40.41
CA ASN A 91 -14.93 -20.11 40.09
C ASN A 91 -15.33 -20.79 38.76
N GLY A 92 -14.34 -20.94 37.87
CA GLY A 92 -13.77 -22.26 37.53
C GLY A 92 -14.26 -23.03 36.29
N ASN A 93 -13.37 -23.12 35.29
CA ASN A 93 -13.15 -24.20 34.30
C ASN A 93 -14.04 -24.39 33.05
N LEU A 94 -13.38 -24.21 31.89
CA LEU A 94 -13.36 -25.03 30.65
C LEU A 94 -14.66 -25.68 30.11
N VAL A 95 -15.03 -25.33 28.87
CA VAL A 95 -15.13 -26.19 27.65
C VAL A 95 -16.11 -25.57 26.64
N GLY A 96 -15.64 -25.42 25.38
CA GLY A 96 -16.35 -25.84 24.15
C GLY A 96 -17.69 -25.22 23.73
N SER A 97 -17.65 -24.52 22.60
CA SER A 97 -18.57 -24.64 21.45
C SER A 97 -20.08 -24.52 21.70
N GLU A 98 -20.67 -23.38 21.28
CA GLU A 98 -21.96 -23.36 20.57
C GLU A 98 -22.00 -22.23 19.53
N THR A 99 -22.11 -22.62 18.26
CA THR A 99 -22.44 -21.73 17.13
C THR A 99 -23.87 -21.20 17.30
N VAL A 100 -24.00 -19.93 17.68
CA VAL A 100 -25.28 -19.21 17.58
C VAL A 100 -25.49 -18.81 16.12
N LYS A 101 -26.33 -19.57 15.42
CA LYS A 101 -26.96 -19.17 14.16
C LYS A 101 -27.89 -17.99 14.44
N GLY A 102 -27.75 -16.91 13.67
CA GLY A 102 -28.85 -15.95 13.46
C GLY A 102 -28.90 -14.72 14.36
N ALA A 103 -27.78 -14.28 14.93
CA ALA A 103 -27.68 -12.91 15.46
C ALA A 103 -27.24 -11.96 14.33
N LEU A 104 -27.95 -10.84 14.17
CA LEU A 104 -27.47 -9.68 13.41
C LEU A 104 -26.03 -9.38 13.83
N PRO A 105 -25.10 -9.00 12.91
CA PRO A 105 -23.73 -8.74 13.30
C PRO A 105 -23.71 -7.61 14.33
N ILE A 106 -23.51 -7.96 15.60
CA ILE A 106 -23.19 -7.00 16.64
C ILE A 106 -21.92 -6.33 16.13
N LYS A 107 -21.99 -5.02 15.90
CA LYS A 107 -20.86 -4.22 15.42
C LYS A 107 -19.77 -4.33 16.48
N GLU A 108 -18.83 -5.26 16.29
CA GLU A 108 -17.73 -5.44 17.22
C GLU A 108 -16.98 -4.11 17.33
N GLU A 109 -16.94 -3.57 18.53
CA GLU A 109 -16.26 -2.31 18.80
C GLU A 109 -14.77 -2.45 18.50
N ALA A 110 -14.17 -1.42 17.89
CA ALA A 110 -12.73 -1.31 17.82
C ALA A 110 -12.14 -1.15 19.23
N LEU A 111 -11.16 -1.97 19.57
CA LEU A 111 -10.37 -1.90 20.81
C LEU A 111 -8.92 -1.56 20.46
N PRO A 112 -8.15 -0.96 21.39
CA PRO A 112 -6.71 -0.81 21.22
C PRO A 112 -6.04 -2.15 20.89
N LEU A 113 -4.91 -2.11 20.18
CA LEU A 113 -4.17 -3.32 19.89
C LEU A 113 -3.73 -4.02 21.18
N PRO A 114 -3.75 -5.35 21.22
CA PRO A 114 -3.16 -6.10 22.31
C PRO A 114 -1.63 -5.89 22.36
N GLU A 115 -1.06 -5.85 23.56
CA GLU A 115 0.37 -5.55 23.76
C GLU A 115 1.26 -6.62 23.10
N GLU A 116 0.83 -7.88 23.10
CA GLU A 116 1.56 -9.00 22.47
C GLU A 116 1.72 -8.86 20.95
N ALA A 117 0.82 -8.12 20.29
CA ALA A 117 0.96 -7.82 18.86
C ALA A 117 1.90 -6.63 18.61
N CYS A 118 2.20 -5.83 19.63
CA CYS A 118 2.96 -4.59 19.49
C CYS A 118 4.46 -4.78 19.80
N ALA A 119 5.28 -4.09 19.03
CA ALA A 119 6.72 -3.91 19.22
C ALA A 119 7.07 -2.43 18.98
N THR A 120 8.19 -1.96 19.50
CA THR A 120 8.67 -0.60 19.25
C THR A 120 10.19 -0.56 19.17
N VAL A 121 10.73 0.27 18.27
CA VAL A 121 12.17 0.60 18.25
C VAL A 121 12.49 1.77 19.20
N LEU A 122 11.48 2.53 19.63
CA LEU A 122 11.68 3.72 20.44
C LEU A 122 12.21 3.34 21.82
N ASN A 123 13.39 3.85 22.16
CA ASN A 123 14.11 3.52 23.40
C ASN A 123 14.36 2.00 23.59
N ASN A 124 14.50 1.25 22.49
CA ASN A 124 14.64 -0.21 22.51
C ASN A 124 15.82 -0.70 21.66
N SER A 125 17.00 -0.12 21.87
CA SER A 125 18.20 -0.40 21.06
C SER A 125 18.67 -1.85 21.11
N PHE A 126 18.41 -2.56 22.22
CA PHE A 126 18.79 -3.96 22.38
C PHE A 126 18.02 -4.90 21.45
N GLU A 127 16.68 -4.87 21.49
CA GLU A 127 15.87 -5.70 20.59
C GLU A 127 15.99 -5.23 19.14
N GLU A 128 16.11 -3.92 18.90
CA GLU A 128 16.36 -3.38 17.55
C GLU A 128 17.61 -4.01 16.92
N ALA A 129 18.70 -4.11 17.66
CA ALA A 129 19.94 -4.74 17.19
C ALA A 129 19.75 -6.24 16.90
N GLN A 130 19.02 -6.97 17.75
CA GLN A 130 18.71 -8.39 17.52
C GLN A 130 17.85 -8.60 16.27
N TRP A 131 16.82 -7.78 16.09
CA TRP A 131 15.98 -7.81 14.90
C TRP A 131 16.79 -7.47 13.65
N ARG A 132 17.63 -6.44 13.70
CA ARG A 132 18.53 -6.07 12.60
C ARG A 132 19.40 -7.24 12.17
N ASP A 133 20.01 -7.95 13.10
CA ASP A 133 20.87 -9.10 12.79
C ASP A 133 20.06 -10.27 12.20
N ALA A 134 18.87 -10.55 12.72
CA ALA A 134 17.98 -11.57 12.17
C ALA A 134 17.52 -11.24 10.74
N GLY A 135 17.14 -9.99 10.48
CA GLY A 135 16.73 -9.53 9.16
C GLY A 135 17.88 -9.52 8.15
N LEU A 136 19.07 -9.03 8.53
CA LEU A 136 20.26 -9.09 7.66
C LEU A 136 20.64 -10.53 7.33
N LYS A 137 20.49 -11.48 8.27
CA LYS A 137 20.69 -12.90 8.01
C LYS A 137 19.70 -13.45 6.98
N ALA A 138 18.43 -13.08 7.06
CA ALA A 138 17.42 -13.48 6.08
C ALA A 138 17.69 -12.88 4.68
N ILE A 139 18.10 -11.60 4.63
CA ILE A 139 18.51 -10.93 3.39
C ILE A 139 19.73 -11.65 2.80
N ALA A 140 20.77 -11.90 3.60
CA ALA A 140 21.96 -12.63 3.15
C ALA A 140 21.60 -14.03 2.64
N GLY A 141 20.54 -14.66 3.17
CA GLY A 141 20.02 -15.94 2.69
C GLY A 141 19.26 -15.89 1.36
N ASN A 142 19.13 -14.71 0.72
CA ASN A 142 18.27 -14.47 -0.45
C ASN A 142 16.80 -14.86 -0.20
N GLN A 143 16.34 -14.74 1.05
CA GLN A 143 14.97 -15.11 1.46
C GLN A 143 14.01 -13.92 1.46
N VAL A 144 14.48 -12.72 1.12
CA VAL A 144 13.74 -11.46 1.21
C VAL A 144 13.54 -10.86 -0.16
N ALA A 145 12.31 -10.44 -0.45
CA ALA A 145 12.00 -9.57 -1.58
C ALA A 145 11.24 -8.33 -1.13
N VAL A 146 11.12 -7.35 -2.03
CA VAL A 146 10.32 -6.16 -1.82
C VAL A 146 9.23 -6.03 -2.88
N LEU A 147 8.04 -5.62 -2.44
CA LEU A 147 6.89 -5.37 -3.30
C LEU A 147 6.54 -3.88 -3.22
N LEU A 148 6.75 -3.18 -4.32
CA LEU A 148 6.45 -1.76 -4.43
C LEU A 148 5.08 -1.53 -5.06
N MET A 149 4.20 -0.87 -4.32
CA MET A 149 2.91 -0.40 -4.82
C MET A 149 3.07 0.96 -5.52
N ALA A 150 3.22 0.96 -6.84
CA ALA A 150 3.44 2.13 -7.70
C ALA A 150 2.36 2.31 -8.79
N GLY A 151 1.13 1.86 -8.53
CA GLY A 151 0.00 2.00 -9.46
C GLY A 151 -0.54 3.43 -9.61
N GLY A 152 -0.22 4.33 -8.67
CA GLY A 152 -0.73 5.69 -8.66
C GLY A 152 0.04 6.67 -9.55
N GLN A 153 -0.67 7.48 -10.32
CA GLN A 153 -0.12 8.66 -11.00
C GLN A 153 0.13 9.81 -10.01
N GLY A 154 1.04 10.72 -10.36
CA GLY A 154 1.34 11.94 -9.60
C GLY A 154 0.33 13.07 -9.79
N THR A 155 -0.91 12.80 -10.19
CA THR A 155 -1.87 13.84 -10.63
C THR A 155 -2.20 14.86 -9.55
N ARG A 156 -2.34 14.43 -8.28
CA ARG A 156 -2.50 15.33 -7.13
C ARG A 156 -1.29 16.24 -6.89
N LEU A 157 -0.14 15.88 -7.42
CA LEU A 157 1.12 16.63 -7.34
C LEU A 157 1.33 17.55 -8.56
N GLY A 158 0.34 17.63 -9.47
CA GLY A 158 0.45 18.36 -10.73
C GLY A 158 1.27 17.65 -11.81
N SER A 159 1.50 16.33 -11.68
CA SER A 159 2.29 15.55 -12.64
C SER A 159 1.47 14.46 -13.33
N ALA A 160 1.63 14.33 -14.64
CA ALA A 160 1.05 13.23 -15.42
C ALA A 160 1.88 11.93 -15.33
N LEU A 161 3.11 12.00 -14.79
CA LEU A 161 4.03 10.87 -14.70
C LEU A 161 3.69 9.96 -13.51
N PRO A 162 4.16 8.70 -13.52
CA PRO A 162 4.11 7.83 -12.35
C PRO A 162 4.76 8.50 -11.14
N LYS A 163 4.16 8.34 -9.96
CA LYS A 163 4.62 9.07 -8.76
C LYS A 163 6.08 8.77 -8.38
N GLY A 164 6.58 7.57 -8.67
CA GLY A 164 7.98 7.22 -8.38
C GLY A 164 9.01 8.02 -9.19
N LEU A 165 8.61 8.68 -10.28
CA LEU A 165 9.46 9.58 -11.07
C LEU A 165 9.47 11.01 -10.50
N TYR A 166 8.70 11.29 -9.45
CA TYR A 166 8.60 12.65 -8.92
C TYR A 166 9.93 13.09 -8.30
N ASP A 167 10.38 14.28 -8.69
CA ASP A 167 11.57 14.94 -8.17
C ASP A 167 11.14 15.94 -7.08
N ILE A 168 11.47 15.62 -5.83
CA ILE A 168 11.19 16.47 -4.67
C ILE A 168 12.25 17.57 -4.48
N LYS A 169 13.12 17.79 -5.47
CA LYS A 169 14.18 18.81 -5.50
C LYS A 169 15.29 18.59 -4.48
N LEU A 170 15.67 17.34 -4.26
CA LEU A 170 16.89 17.01 -3.52
C LEU A 170 18.12 17.61 -4.24
N PRO A 171 19.21 17.95 -3.51
CA PRO A 171 20.46 18.41 -4.11
C PRO A 171 20.99 17.54 -5.26
N SER A 172 20.77 16.23 -5.20
CA SER A 172 21.13 15.26 -6.22
C SER A 172 20.21 15.20 -7.43
N GLY A 173 18.99 15.76 -7.33
CA GLY A 173 17.92 15.64 -8.32
C GLY A 173 17.35 14.22 -8.47
N GLN A 174 17.65 13.31 -7.54
CA GLN A 174 17.20 11.92 -7.62
C GLN A 174 15.69 11.77 -7.40
N THR A 175 15.08 10.85 -8.15
CA THR A 175 13.67 10.50 -8.00
C THR A 175 13.46 9.48 -6.87
N LEU A 176 12.22 9.28 -6.45
CA LEU A 176 11.87 8.28 -5.43
C LEU A 176 12.30 6.86 -5.84
N PHE A 177 12.13 6.48 -7.11
CA PHE A 177 12.59 5.18 -7.61
C PHE A 177 14.11 5.01 -7.49
N GLU A 178 14.89 6.03 -7.85
CA GLU A 178 16.35 5.97 -7.74
C GLU A 178 16.80 5.82 -6.29
N TYR A 179 16.17 6.56 -5.38
CA TYR A 179 16.48 6.53 -3.96
C TYR A 179 16.20 5.14 -3.34
N GLN A 180 15.05 4.56 -3.68
CA GLN A 180 14.64 3.24 -3.23
C GLN A 180 15.55 2.14 -3.79
N ALA A 181 15.94 2.22 -5.07
CA ALA A 181 16.87 1.26 -5.68
C ALA A 181 18.26 1.30 -5.02
N LYS A 182 18.77 2.50 -4.71
CA LYS A 182 20.05 2.63 -3.98
C LYS A 182 19.99 2.08 -2.56
N ARG A 183 18.86 2.22 -1.86
CA ARG A 183 18.63 1.58 -0.56
C ARG A 183 18.71 0.05 -0.64
N ILE A 184 18.10 -0.55 -1.66
CA ILE A 184 18.19 -2.00 -1.93
C ILE A 184 19.66 -2.41 -2.11
N ARG A 185 20.40 -1.75 -3.00
CA ARG A 185 21.82 -2.05 -3.28
C ARG A 185 22.70 -1.91 -2.04
N LYS A 186 22.43 -0.92 -1.18
CA LYS A 186 23.16 -0.75 0.07
C LYS A 186 22.90 -1.92 1.02
N LEU A 187 21.66 -2.37 1.17
CA LEU A 187 21.33 -3.52 2.02
C LEU A 187 21.94 -4.83 1.53
N GLU A 188 21.95 -5.07 0.21
CA GLU A 188 22.63 -6.24 -0.36
C GLU A 188 24.09 -6.28 0.09
N ARG A 189 24.81 -5.15 -0.02
CA ARG A 189 26.21 -5.04 0.44
C ARG A 189 26.35 -5.21 1.95
N LEU A 190 25.48 -4.58 2.75
CA LEU A 190 25.53 -4.70 4.21
C LEU A 190 25.31 -6.16 4.65
N ALA A 191 24.40 -6.88 3.99
CA ALA A 191 24.13 -8.28 4.26
C ALA A 191 25.31 -9.17 3.81
N GLU A 192 25.96 -8.87 2.69
CA GLU A 192 27.19 -9.53 2.24
C GLU A 192 28.31 -9.39 3.26
N GLU A 193 28.60 -8.14 3.66
CA GLU A 193 29.64 -7.81 4.62
C GLU A 193 29.39 -8.49 5.97
N LYS A 194 28.18 -8.39 6.50
CA LYS A 194 27.80 -8.99 7.79
C LYS A 194 27.87 -10.52 7.76
N ALA A 195 27.52 -11.16 6.65
CA ALA A 195 27.52 -12.61 6.51
C ALA A 195 28.83 -13.18 5.94
N GLY A 196 29.81 -12.35 5.60
CA GLY A 196 31.06 -12.78 4.95
C GLY A 196 30.85 -13.40 3.57
N LYS A 197 29.81 -12.97 2.84
CA LYS A 197 29.50 -13.48 1.50
C LYS A 197 30.24 -12.71 0.41
N ALA A 198 30.44 -13.36 -0.73
CA ALA A 198 31.07 -12.74 -1.88
C ALA A 198 30.23 -11.55 -2.38
N LYS A 199 30.90 -10.49 -2.83
CA LYS A 199 30.24 -9.32 -3.40
C LYS A 199 29.40 -9.69 -4.63
N GLY A 200 28.14 -9.23 -4.66
CA GLY A 200 27.16 -9.53 -5.71
C GLY A 200 26.44 -10.89 -5.56
N SER A 201 26.63 -11.60 -4.45
CA SER A 201 25.98 -12.90 -4.19
C SER A 201 24.66 -12.79 -3.43
N VAL A 202 24.42 -11.65 -2.79
CA VAL A 202 23.13 -11.34 -2.15
C VAL A 202 22.30 -10.47 -3.08
N ASN A 203 21.02 -10.81 -3.21
CA ASN A 203 20.08 -10.07 -4.03
C ASN A 203 18.71 -9.96 -3.38
N ILE A 204 18.11 -8.78 -3.50
CA ILE A 204 16.74 -8.54 -3.07
C ILE A 204 15.90 -8.31 -4.32
N ARG A 205 15.01 -9.26 -4.62
CA ARG A 205 14.10 -9.12 -5.77
C ARG A 205 13.13 -7.97 -5.54
N TRP A 206 12.93 -7.14 -6.56
CA TRP A 206 12.06 -5.98 -6.52
C TRP A 206 10.87 -6.15 -7.46
N TYR A 207 9.72 -6.47 -6.87
CA TYR A 207 8.46 -6.57 -7.57
C TYR A 207 7.78 -5.20 -7.62
N VAL A 208 7.72 -4.59 -8.81
CA VAL A 208 7.17 -3.25 -9.01
C VAL A 208 5.75 -3.37 -9.57
N MET A 209 4.76 -3.16 -8.71
CA MET A 209 3.36 -3.14 -9.10
C MET A 209 3.00 -1.79 -9.73
N THR A 210 2.54 -1.82 -10.97
CA THR A 210 2.10 -0.65 -11.75
C THR A 210 0.60 -0.75 -12.03
N SER A 211 0.02 0.31 -12.61
CA SER A 211 -1.29 0.25 -13.27
C SER A 211 -1.09 0.41 -14.77
N GLY A 212 -2.11 0.09 -15.57
CA GLY A 212 -2.02 0.27 -17.03
C GLY A 212 -1.47 1.65 -17.44
N PRO A 213 -1.99 2.78 -16.88
CA PRO A 213 -1.47 4.10 -17.19
C PRO A 213 -0.04 4.40 -16.71
N THR A 214 0.49 3.69 -15.71
CA THR A 214 1.86 3.94 -15.18
C THR A 214 2.91 2.97 -15.72
N ARG A 215 2.51 1.86 -16.31
CA ARG A 215 3.40 0.77 -16.72
C ARG A 215 4.51 1.22 -17.67
N VAL A 216 4.13 1.73 -18.83
CA VAL A 216 5.07 1.98 -19.95
C VAL A 216 6.14 2.99 -19.55
N GLU A 217 5.73 4.12 -18.95
CA GLU A 217 6.67 5.14 -18.51
C GLU A 217 7.57 4.67 -17.37
N THR A 218 7.07 3.82 -16.46
CA THR A 218 7.88 3.23 -15.39
C THR A 218 8.97 2.32 -15.96
N GLU A 219 8.62 1.35 -16.83
CA GLU A 219 9.60 0.46 -17.43
C GLU A 219 10.66 1.23 -18.26
N LYS A 220 10.19 2.18 -19.07
CA LYS A 220 11.06 3.02 -19.90
C LYS A 220 12.08 3.77 -19.03
N TYR A 221 11.64 4.31 -17.91
CA TYR A 221 12.51 5.04 -16.98
C TYR A 221 13.58 4.14 -16.36
N PHE A 222 13.19 2.95 -15.88
CA PHE A 222 14.13 1.99 -15.30
C PHE A 222 15.17 1.52 -16.32
N LYS A 223 14.73 1.19 -17.56
CA LYS A 223 15.63 0.82 -18.66
C LYS A 223 16.60 1.95 -19.00
N ALA A 224 16.09 3.18 -19.14
CA ALA A 224 16.91 4.36 -19.43
C ALA A 224 17.97 4.67 -18.35
N LYS A 225 17.72 4.22 -17.11
CA LYS A 225 18.61 4.41 -15.96
C LYS A 225 19.45 3.18 -15.64
N GLY A 226 19.48 2.17 -16.52
CA GLY A 226 20.22 0.92 -16.32
C GLY A 226 19.81 0.21 -15.03
N PHE A 227 18.50 0.17 -14.73
CA PHE A 227 17.92 -0.38 -13.51
C PHE A 227 18.56 0.15 -12.22
N PHE A 228 19.12 1.36 -12.27
CA PHE A 228 19.78 2.03 -11.15
C PHE A 228 20.97 1.23 -10.57
N GLY A 229 21.56 0.35 -11.39
CA GLY A 229 22.64 -0.55 -11.00
C GLY A 229 22.20 -1.81 -10.26
N LEU A 230 20.89 -2.10 -10.22
CA LEU A 230 20.35 -3.43 -9.87
C LEU A 230 20.48 -4.37 -11.07
N ARG A 231 20.38 -5.67 -10.81
CA ARG A 231 20.29 -6.69 -11.86
C ARG A 231 18.91 -6.66 -12.50
N GLU A 232 18.85 -6.63 -13.82
CA GLU A 232 17.59 -6.50 -14.57
C GLU A 232 16.64 -7.67 -14.26
N GLU A 233 17.17 -8.89 -14.11
CA GLU A 233 16.43 -10.11 -13.78
C GLU A 233 15.82 -10.12 -12.37
N ASP A 234 16.25 -9.21 -11.48
CA ASP A 234 15.71 -9.03 -10.13
C ASP A 234 14.67 -7.91 -10.06
N VAL A 235 14.43 -7.15 -11.15
CA VAL A 235 13.40 -6.12 -11.19
C VAL A 235 12.22 -6.60 -12.03
N ILE A 236 11.15 -7.00 -11.35
CA ILE A 236 9.99 -7.65 -11.96
C ILE A 236 8.80 -6.71 -11.92
N PHE A 237 8.42 -6.19 -13.07
CA PHE A 237 7.23 -5.37 -13.18
C PHE A 237 6.00 -6.25 -13.37
N PHE A 238 4.94 -5.98 -12.62
CA PHE A 238 3.61 -6.56 -12.81
C PHE A 238 2.52 -5.48 -12.71
N GLU A 239 1.31 -5.76 -13.19
CA GLU A 239 0.22 -4.78 -13.21
C GLU A 239 -0.90 -5.19 -12.25
N GLN A 240 -1.41 -4.23 -11.49
CA GLN A 240 -2.64 -4.41 -10.73
C GLN A 240 -3.87 -4.52 -11.65
N GLY A 241 -5.01 -4.90 -11.08
CA GLY A 241 -6.23 -5.09 -11.84
C GLY A 241 -6.95 -3.77 -12.04
N VAL A 242 -8.10 -3.88 -12.67
CA VAL A 242 -9.09 -2.82 -12.69
C VAL A 242 -10.45 -3.40 -12.35
N LEU A 243 -11.31 -2.59 -11.76
CA LEU A 243 -12.72 -2.87 -11.62
C LEU A 243 -13.53 -1.87 -12.42
N PRO A 244 -14.65 -2.31 -13.03
CA PRO A 244 -15.59 -1.39 -13.63
C PRO A 244 -16.16 -0.39 -12.61
N ALA A 245 -16.38 0.84 -13.06
CA ALA A 245 -17.18 1.80 -12.35
C ALA A 245 -18.65 1.41 -12.43
N LEU A 246 -19.36 1.58 -11.32
CA LEU A 246 -20.78 1.21 -11.21
C LEU A 246 -21.62 2.45 -10.90
N SER A 247 -22.83 2.50 -11.42
CA SER A 247 -23.86 3.44 -10.95
C SER A 247 -24.32 3.08 -9.53
N ASN A 248 -25.11 3.96 -8.92
CA ASN A 248 -25.67 3.71 -7.58
C ASN A 248 -26.62 2.51 -7.51
N ASP A 249 -27.19 2.07 -8.65
CA ASP A 249 -28.03 0.87 -8.79
C ASP A 249 -27.24 -0.36 -9.30
N GLY A 250 -25.91 -0.28 -9.38
CA GLY A 250 -25.04 -1.41 -9.69
C GLY A 250 -24.86 -1.70 -11.18
N LYS A 251 -25.19 -0.75 -12.07
CA LYS A 251 -24.98 -0.87 -13.52
C LYS A 251 -23.57 -0.46 -13.91
N LEU A 252 -22.97 -1.18 -14.84
CA LEU A 252 -21.67 -0.80 -15.41
C LEU A 252 -21.76 0.57 -16.11
N LEU A 253 -20.89 1.50 -15.77
CA LEU A 253 -20.83 2.80 -16.45
C LEU A 253 -19.99 2.70 -17.73
N LEU A 254 -20.45 3.37 -18.79
CA LEU A 254 -19.72 3.48 -20.05
C LEU A 254 -18.88 4.76 -20.06
N SER A 255 -17.60 4.68 -20.43
CA SER A 255 -16.74 5.85 -20.64
C SER A 255 -16.92 6.47 -22.04
N THR A 256 -17.27 5.64 -23.01
CA THR A 256 -17.63 5.99 -24.39
C THR A 256 -18.68 4.98 -24.89
N PRO A 257 -19.37 5.22 -26.02
CA PRO A 257 -20.30 4.24 -26.59
C PRO A 257 -19.69 2.85 -26.84
N SER A 258 -18.36 2.76 -26.96
CA SER A 258 -17.61 1.53 -27.24
C SER A 258 -16.72 1.06 -26.08
N SER A 259 -16.82 1.63 -24.87
CA SER A 259 -15.95 1.23 -23.76
C SER A 259 -16.55 1.42 -22.38
N VAL A 260 -16.37 0.41 -21.52
CA VAL A 260 -16.71 0.45 -20.09
C VAL A 260 -15.72 1.32 -19.33
N SER A 261 -16.22 2.16 -18.42
CA SER A 261 -15.42 2.95 -17.49
C SER A 261 -14.81 2.03 -16.43
N VAL A 262 -13.49 2.05 -16.29
CA VAL A 262 -12.75 1.24 -15.31
C VAL A 262 -11.87 2.12 -14.42
N ALA A 263 -11.51 1.61 -13.24
CA ALA A 263 -10.55 2.22 -12.35
C ALA A 263 -9.66 1.15 -11.71
N PRO A 264 -8.44 1.49 -11.26
CA PRO A 264 -7.62 0.60 -10.46
C PRO A 264 -8.43 0.06 -9.26
N ASP A 265 -8.25 -1.22 -8.97
CA ASP A 265 -8.97 -2.00 -7.95
C ASP A 265 -8.45 -1.78 -6.51
N GLY A 266 -7.82 -0.63 -6.25
CA GLY A 266 -7.19 -0.31 -4.97
C GLY A 266 -5.77 -0.87 -4.84
N ASN A 267 -5.09 -0.57 -3.73
CA ASN A 267 -3.77 -1.17 -3.48
C ASN A 267 -3.89 -2.64 -3.02
N GLY A 268 -5.03 -3.07 -2.48
CA GLY A 268 -5.34 -4.47 -2.18
C GLY A 268 -5.55 -5.33 -3.44
N GLY A 269 -5.74 -4.71 -4.62
CA GLY A 269 -5.66 -5.40 -5.91
C GLY A 269 -4.32 -6.10 -6.17
N LEU A 270 -3.30 -5.83 -5.34
CA LEU A 270 -2.01 -6.53 -5.37
C LEU A 270 -2.18 -8.05 -5.26
N TYR A 271 -3.09 -8.55 -4.42
CA TYR A 271 -3.17 -9.98 -4.14
C TYR A 271 -3.55 -10.79 -5.39
N ALA A 272 -4.61 -10.35 -6.08
CA ALA A 272 -4.98 -10.89 -7.38
C ALA A 272 -3.90 -10.67 -8.44
N ALA A 273 -3.16 -9.55 -8.38
CA ALA A 273 -2.04 -9.28 -9.28
C ALA A 273 -0.86 -10.25 -9.11
N LEU A 274 -0.59 -10.72 -7.89
CA LEU A 274 0.49 -11.68 -7.64
C LEU A 274 0.27 -13.04 -8.31
N ARG A 275 -1.00 -13.41 -8.53
CA ARG A 275 -1.43 -14.66 -9.17
C ARG A 275 -1.56 -14.56 -10.68
N ARG A 276 -1.53 -13.34 -11.24
CA ARG A 276 -1.67 -13.15 -12.69
C ARG A 276 -0.33 -13.43 -13.41
N PRO A 277 -0.40 -13.99 -14.64
CA PRO A 277 0.73 -14.04 -15.55
C PRO A 277 1.46 -12.71 -15.68
N LEU A 278 2.79 -12.73 -15.63
CA LEU A 278 3.63 -11.53 -15.83
C LEU A 278 3.56 -10.99 -17.27
N SER A 279 3.20 -11.83 -18.24
CA SER A 279 2.94 -11.45 -19.63
C SER A 279 1.97 -12.43 -20.28
N PRO A 280 1.28 -12.04 -21.38
CA PRO A 280 0.36 -12.94 -22.09
C PRO A 280 0.99 -14.24 -22.61
N SER A 281 2.31 -14.25 -22.81
CA SER A 281 3.07 -15.39 -23.34
C SER A 281 3.75 -16.24 -22.26
N SER A 282 3.53 -15.96 -20.98
CA SER A 282 4.23 -16.63 -19.86
C SER A 282 3.24 -17.09 -18.80
N SER A 283 3.37 -18.33 -18.32
CA SER A 283 2.63 -18.81 -17.15
C SER A 283 3.24 -18.36 -15.82
N ARG A 284 4.47 -17.81 -15.82
CA ARG A 284 5.14 -17.29 -14.62
C ARG A 284 4.34 -16.13 -14.02
N THR A 285 4.11 -16.20 -12.71
CA THR A 285 3.45 -15.20 -11.87
C THR A 285 4.45 -14.70 -10.83
N VAL A 286 4.08 -13.67 -10.06
CA VAL A 286 4.92 -13.23 -8.93
C VAL A 286 5.02 -14.34 -7.88
N LEU A 287 3.92 -15.02 -7.54
CA LEU A 287 3.95 -16.11 -6.56
C LEU A 287 4.84 -17.28 -7.00
N SER A 288 4.79 -17.67 -8.28
CA SER A 288 5.69 -18.72 -8.77
C SER A 288 7.15 -18.27 -8.73
N ASP A 289 7.42 -16.98 -9.01
CA ASP A 289 8.76 -16.42 -8.98
C ASP A 289 9.36 -16.39 -7.57
N LEU A 290 8.56 -16.01 -6.57
CA LEU A 290 8.94 -16.03 -5.16
C LEU A 290 9.38 -17.44 -4.74
N ARG A 291 8.60 -18.47 -5.12
CA ARG A 291 8.92 -19.88 -4.82
C ARG A 291 10.21 -20.33 -5.51
N GLU A 292 10.35 -20.05 -6.80
CA GLU A 292 11.51 -20.44 -7.61
C GLU A 292 12.81 -19.89 -7.02
N HIS A 293 12.78 -18.70 -6.45
CA HIS A 293 13.94 -18.02 -5.88
C HIS A 293 14.09 -18.17 -4.36
N ASN A 294 13.35 -19.11 -3.74
CA ASN A 294 13.38 -19.34 -2.29
C ASN A 294 13.11 -18.08 -1.44
N VAL A 295 12.29 -17.16 -1.95
CA VAL A 295 11.86 -15.99 -1.18
C VAL A 295 10.81 -16.44 -0.18
N GLN A 296 11.07 -16.18 1.10
CA GLN A 296 10.17 -16.53 2.21
C GLN A 296 9.42 -15.31 2.76
N TYR A 297 9.99 -14.12 2.58
CA TYR A 297 9.55 -12.89 3.21
C TYR A 297 9.45 -11.75 2.20
N VAL A 298 8.33 -11.04 2.21
CA VAL A 298 8.06 -9.91 1.31
C VAL A 298 7.78 -8.67 2.14
N HIS A 299 8.59 -7.62 1.92
CA HIS A 299 8.30 -6.28 2.44
C HIS A 299 7.55 -5.47 1.39
N ALA A 300 6.26 -5.24 1.62
CA ALA A 300 5.38 -4.47 0.75
C ALA A 300 5.25 -3.02 1.23
N TYR A 301 5.47 -2.04 0.33
CA TYR A 301 5.43 -0.63 0.70
C TYR A 301 4.90 0.28 -0.41
N CYS A 302 4.42 1.48 -0.03
CA CYS A 302 3.95 2.50 -0.98
C CYS A 302 5.10 3.35 -1.53
N VAL A 303 5.03 3.68 -2.83
CA VAL A 303 6.08 4.47 -3.51
C VAL A 303 6.27 5.88 -2.97
N ASP A 304 5.29 6.44 -2.26
CA ASP A 304 5.26 7.85 -1.92
C ASP A 304 5.94 8.25 -0.62
N ASN A 305 6.46 7.32 0.16
CA ASN A 305 7.22 7.65 1.35
C ASN A 305 8.71 7.86 1.00
N CYS A 306 9.20 9.10 1.06
CA CYS A 306 10.61 9.37 0.75
C CYS A 306 11.58 8.81 1.82
N LEU A 307 11.11 8.58 3.04
CA LEU A 307 11.89 8.03 4.17
C LEU A 307 11.82 6.50 4.27
N VAL A 308 11.14 5.82 3.34
CA VAL A 308 10.95 4.37 3.44
C VAL A 308 12.26 3.59 3.55
N ARG A 309 12.40 2.81 4.62
CA ARG A 309 13.47 1.82 4.78
C ARG A 309 13.13 0.56 3.97
N VAL A 310 13.47 0.58 2.69
CA VAL A 310 13.18 -0.53 1.75
C VAL A 310 13.92 -1.79 2.17
N ALA A 311 13.19 -2.89 2.39
CA ALA A 311 13.71 -4.16 2.92
C ALA A 311 14.31 -4.04 4.33
N ASP A 312 13.70 -3.21 5.19
CA ASP A 312 14.20 -2.94 6.53
C ASP A 312 14.49 -4.22 7.35
N PRO A 313 15.77 -4.51 7.66
CA PRO A 313 16.13 -5.70 8.40
C PRO A 313 15.58 -5.68 9.83
N VAL A 314 15.35 -4.51 10.44
CA VAL A 314 14.74 -4.42 11.78
C VAL A 314 13.30 -4.91 11.73
N PHE A 315 12.49 -4.36 10.82
CA PHE A 315 11.11 -4.79 10.66
C PHE A 315 10.96 -6.26 10.30
N ILE A 316 11.76 -6.74 9.35
CA ILE A 316 11.79 -8.14 8.96
C ILE A 316 12.16 -9.01 10.17
N GLY A 317 13.28 -8.72 10.84
CA GLY A 317 13.72 -9.49 12.00
C GLY A 317 12.72 -9.52 13.16
N CYS A 318 12.01 -8.42 13.41
CA CYS A 318 10.96 -8.35 14.40
C CYS A 318 9.82 -9.35 14.06
N CYS A 319 9.35 -9.34 12.81
CA CYS A 319 8.32 -10.27 12.32
C CYS A 319 8.79 -11.74 12.42
N LEU A 320 10.06 -12.00 12.07
CA LEU A 320 10.67 -13.32 12.17
C LEU A 320 10.73 -13.82 13.61
N SER A 321 11.19 -12.99 14.56
CA SER A 321 11.27 -13.37 15.98
C SER A 321 9.91 -13.72 16.61
N ARG A 322 8.83 -13.22 16.01
CA ARG A 322 7.45 -13.42 16.46
C ARG A 322 6.69 -14.47 15.64
N ASN A 323 7.35 -15.13 14.68
CA ASN A 323 6.72 -16.07 13.75
C ASN A 323 5.46 -15.48 13.08
N ALA A 324 5.51 -14.20 12.73
CA ALA A 324 4.38 -13.48 12.19
C ALA A 324 4.08 -13.93 10.74
N ALA A 325 2.82 -14.16 10.41
CA ALA A 325 2.40 -14.42 9.03
C ALA A 325 2.30 -13.12 8.22
N ALA A 326 1.90 -12.04 8.91
CA ALA A 326 1.86 -10.68 8.39
C ALA A 326 2.40 -9.70 9.43
N GLY A 327 2.87 -8.55 8.99
CA GLY A 327 3.27 -7.47 9.88
C GLY A 327 2.92 -6.10 9.32
N ALA A 328 2.85 -5.11 10.19
CA ALA A 328 2.61 -3.72 9.83
C ALA A 328 3.58 -2.82 10.60
N LYS A 329 4.23 -1.92 9.88
CA LYS A 329 4.98 -0.83 10.48
C LYS A 329 4.04 0.36 10.69
N VAL A 330 4.13 0.98 11.85
CA VAL A 330 3.28 2.10 12.26
C VAL A 330 4.13 3.22 12.83
N VAL A 331 3.61 4.44 12.77
CA VAL A 331 4.17 5.58 13.52
C VAL A 331 3.21 5.97 14.62
N ARG A 332 3.72 6.65 15.65
CA ARG A 332 2.88 7.14 16.73
C ARG A 332 1.97 8.28 16.23
N LYS A 333 0.66 8.09 16.36
CA LYS A 333 -0.34 9.17 16.31
C LYS A 333 -0.32 9.91 17.64
N THR A 334 -0.11 11.23 17.60
CA THR A 334 -0.07 12.08 18.80
C THR A 334 -1.25 13.05 18.88
N ILE A 335 -1.88 13.34 17.75
CA ILE A 335 -3.00 14.26 17.63
C ILE A 335 -4.28 13.46 17.33
N PRO A 336 -5.33 13.53 18.18
CA PRO A 336 -6.58 12.79 17.96
C PRO A 336 -7.19 12.97 16.56
N THR A 337 -7.08 14.19 16.01
CA THR A 337 -7.66 14.60 14.73
C THR A 337 -6.76 14.36 13.51
N GLU A 338 -5.58 13.73 13.68
CA GLU A 338 -4.75 13.32 12.54
C GLU A 338 -5.55 12.35 11.64
N SER A 339 -5.66 12.69 10.36
CA SER A 339 -6.45 11.95 9.36
C SER A 339 -5.66 10.75 8.83
N VAL A 340 -5.50 9.75 9.69
CA VAL A 340 -4.78 8.51 9.41
C VAL A 340 -5.53 7.32 9.97
N GLY A 341 -5.59 6.23 9.21
CA GLY A 341 -6.10 4.95 9.69
C GLY A 341 -5.20 4.39 10.80
N VAL A 342 -5.80 3.80 11.82
CA VAL A 342 -5.09 3.23 12.97
C VAL A 342 -5.32 1.73 13.05
N LEU A 343 -4.28 0.97 13.36
CA LEU A 343 -4.45 -0.44 13.64
C LEU A 343 -5.14 -0.63 14.99
N ALA A 344 -6.09 -1.55 15.03
CA ALA A 344 -6.93 -1.84 16.18
C ALA A 344 -7.30 -3.34 16.21
N ALA A 345 -7.74 -3.81 17.37
CA ALA A 345 -8.44 -5.08 17.50
C ALA A 345 -9.94 -4.88 17.24
N LYS A 346 -10.57 -5.85 16.60
CA LYS A 346 -12.03 -5.90 16.40
C LYS A 346 -12.46 -7.35 16.63
N GLY A 347 -13.08 -7.60 17.78
CA GLY A 347 -13.28 -8.95 18.30
C GLY A 347 -11.95 -9.70 18.42
N ASN A 348 -11.86 -10.88 17.80
CA ASN A 348 -10.65 -11.73 17.78
C ASN A 348 -9.77 -11.52 16.53
N ALA A 349 -9.92 -10.38 15.85
CA ALA A 349 -9.28 -10.06 14.59
C ALA A 349 -8.56 -8.70 14.66
N PHE A 350 -7.62 -8.48 13.74
CA PHE A 350 -6.96 -7.20 13.55
C PHE A 350 -7.60 -6.44 12.40
N ALA A 351 -7.69 -5.12 12.51
CA ALA A 351 -8.19 -4.27 11.44
C ALA A 351 -7.45 -2.93 11.43
N VAL A 352 -7.49 -2.26 10.28
CA VAL A 352 -7.22 -0.82 10.21
C VAL A 352 -8.57 -0.12 10.27
N VAL A 353 -8.74 0.76 11.25
CA VAL A 353 -9.93 1.58 11.40
C VAL A 353 -9.61 2.95 10.84
N GLU A 354 -10.31 3.34 9.77
CA GLU A 354 -10.13 4.65 9.16
C GLU A 354 -10.56 5.77 10.12
N TYR A 355 -9.95 6.95 9.98
CA TYR A 355 -10.21 8.08 10.88
C TYR A 355 -11.69 8.51 10.89
N SER A 356 -12.41 8.27 9.79
CA SER A 356 -13.85 8.56 9.67
C SER A 356 -14.74 7.54 10.39
N GLU A 357 -14.20 6.39 10.80
CA GLU A 357 -14.92 5.32 11.49
C GLU A 357 -14.73 5.34 13.01
N LEU A 358 -13.71 6.07 13.49
CA LEU A 358 -13.41 6.20 14.91
C LEU A 358 -14.25 7.33 15.52
N SER A 359 -14.98 7.04 16.61
CA SER A 359 -15.72 8.09 17.34
C SER A 359 -14.75 9.09 17.98
N LYS A 360 -15.24 10.30 18.30
CA LYS A 360 -14.44 11.32 18.96
C LYS A 360 -13.87 10.82 20.30
N GLU A 361 -14.70 10.13 21.08
CA GLU A 361 -14.34 9.58 22.38
C GLU A 361 -13.18 8.59 22.25
N LYS A 362 -13.20 7.72 21.24
CA LYS A 362 -12.11 6.77 20.97
C LYS A 362 -10.86 7.44 20.41
N ALA A 363 -11.02 8.40 19.52
CA ALA A 363 -9.90 9.16 18.97
C ALA A 363 -9.14 9.94 20.05
N GLU A 364 -9.84 10.39 21.10
CA GLU A 364 -9.29 11.12 22.24
C GLU A 364 -8.93 10.22 23.43
N GLN A 365 -9.29 8.92 23.39
CA GLN A 365 -9.01 7.96 24.46
C GLN A 365 -7.51 7.84 24.71
N ARG A 366 -7.12 7.84 25.99
CA ARG A 366 -5.73 7.75 26.43
C ARG A 366 -5.46 6.56 27.34
N THR A 367 -4.24 6.04 27.26
CA THR A 367 -3.67 5.07 28.21
C THR A 367 -3.22 5.78 29.50
N ALA A 368 -2.88 5.00 30.52
CA ALA A 368 -2.48 5.53 31.83
C ALA A 368 -1.23 6.44 31.79
N ASP A 369 -0.37 6.24 30.80
CA ASP A 369 0.83 7.05 30.51
C ASP A 369 0.51 8.35 29.72
N GLY A 370 -0.77 8.65 29.48
CA GLY A 370 -1.24 9.85 28.78
C GLY A 370 -1.13 9.79 27.25
N GLN A 371 -0.63 8.70 26.67
CA GLN A 371 -0.59 8.51 25.22
C GLN A 371 -1.98 8.16 24.67
N LEU A 372 -2.22 8.35 23.37
CA LEU A 372 -3.46 7.89 22.74
C LEU A 372 -3.52 6.36 22.77
N ALA A 373 -4.70 5.81 23.09
CA ALA A 373 -4.92 4.37 23.07
C ALA A 373 -4.93 3.83 21.63
N PHE A 374 -5.53 4.57 20.70
CA PHE A 374 -5.50 4.30 19.27
C PHE A 374 -4.36 5.08 18.59
N ARG A 375 -3.12 4.66 18.85
CA ARG A 375 -1.91 5.38 18.41
C ARG A 375 -1.16 4.76 17.22
N ALA A 376 -1.48 3.53 16.83
CA ALA A 376 -0.74 2.79 15.81
C ALA A 376 -1.14 3.25 14.39
N ALA A 377 -0.64 4.42 13.96
CA ALA A 377 -0.97 4.99 12.66
C ALA A 377 -0.36 4.17 11.52
N ASN A 378 -1.20 3.69 10.62
CA ASN A 378 -0.79 2.92 9.46
C ASN A 378 0.02 3.78 8.48
N ILE A 379 1.23 3.32 8.12
CA ILE A 379 2.08 3.98 7.11
C ILE A 379 2.25 3.15 5.83
N ALA A 380 1.38 2.16 5.62
CA ALA A 380 1.37 1.29 4.44
C ALA A 380 2.72 0.63 4.13
N ASN A 381 3.36 0.11 5.19
CA ASN A 381 4.58 -0.70 5.14
C ASN A 381 4.27 -2.01 5.84
N HIS A 382 4.27 -3.11 5.08
CA HIS A 382 3.79 -4.40 5.53
C HIS A 382 4.81 -5.50 5.27
N PHE A 383 4.76 -6.52 6.11
CA PHE A 383 5.51 -7.76 5.97
C PHE A 383 4.52 -8.87 5.66
N TYR A 384 4.89 -9.77 4.77
CA TYR A 384 4.15 -11.00 4.52
C TYR A 384 5.12 -12.17 4.38
N THR A 385 4.73 -13.34 4.88
CA THR A 385 5.36 -14.58 4.41
C THR A 385 4.81 -14.94 3.03
N THR A 386 5.64 -15.59 2.21
CA THR A 386 5.20 -16.12 0.91
C THR A 386 4.00 -17.06 1.09
N ALA A 387 4.03 -17.91 2.12
CA ALA A 387 2.93 -18.82 2.44
C ALA A 387 1.62 -18.07 2.77
N PHE A 388 1.69 -16.95 3.48
CA PHE A 388 0.50 -16.12 3.75
C PHE A 388 -0.07 -15.55 2.45
N LEU A 389 0.77 -14.97 1.58
CA LEU A 389 0.34 -14.42 0.28
C LEU A 389 -0.35 -15.46 -0.60
N GLU A 390 0.12 -16.71 -0.57
CA GLU A 390 -0.49 -17.82 -1.30
C GLU A 390 -1.89 -18.20 -0.80
N SER A 391 -2.17 -17.96 0.49
CA SER A 391 -3.47 -18.26 1.11
C SER A 391 -4.54 -17.17 0.89
N VAL A 392 -4.15 -15.98 0.40
CA VAL A 392 -5.06 -14.82 0.32
C VAL A 392 -6.23 -15.02 -0.63
N GLU A 393 -6.08 -15.80 -1.70
CA GLU A 393 -7.16 -16.02 -2.68
C GLU A 393 -8.43 -16.60 -2.05
N GLU A 394 -8.27 -17.52 -1.09
CA GLU A 394 -9.40 -18.09 -0.36
C GLU A 394 -10.04 -17.08 0.59
N MET A 395 -9.26 -16.16 1.13
CA MET A 395 -9.72 -15.09 2.03
C MET A 395 -10.45 -13.97 1.27
N GLU A 396 -10.06 -13.66 0.03
CA GLU A 396 -10.63 -12.59 -0.80
C GLU A 396 -12.15 -12.75 -0.99
N LYS A 397 -12.66 -13.97 -0.96
CA LYS A 397 -14.11 -14.27 -1.04
C LYS A 397 -14.91 -13.70 0.13
N HIS A 398 -14.24 -13.38 1.23
CA HIS A 398 -14.82 -12.86 2.47
C HIS A 398 -14.46 -11.40 2.73
N MET A 399 -13.65 -10.77 1.86
CA MET A 399 -13.29 -9.35 1.99
C MET A 399 -14.39 -8.47 1.42
N ALA A 400 -14.66 -7.36 2.11
CA ALA A 400 -15.56 -6.33 1.62
C ALA A 400 -14.76 -5.29 0.83
N PHE A 401 -15.23 -4.97 -0.38
CA PHE A 401 -14.69 -3.84 -1.12
C PHE A 401 -15.23 -2.52 -0.55
N HIS A 402 -14.37 -1.51 -0.51
CA HIS A 402 -14.70 -0.17 -0.06
C HIS A 402 -15.34 0.63 -1.19
N ILE A 403 -16.36 1.42 -0.85
CA ILE A 403 -17.11 2.25 -1.82
C ILE A 403 -16.56 3.67 -1.82
N ALA A 404 -16.01 4.09 -2.97
CA ALA A 404 -15.68 5.49 -3.23
C ALA A 404 -16.67 6.11 -4.22
N ARG A 405 -17.63 6.91 -3.71
CA ARG A 405 -18.59 7.65 -4.55
C ARG A 405 -17.90 8.81 -5.27
N LYS A 406 -18.07 8.90 -6.60
CA LYS A 406 -17.36 9.87 -7.46
C LYS A 406 -18.28 10.45 -8.55
N LYS A 407 -17.87 11.60 -9.08
CA LYS A 407 -18.38 12.17 -10.34
C LYS A 407 -17.63 11.46 -11.48
N ILE A 408 -18.29 10.48 -12.10
CA ILE A 408 -17.68 9.62 -13.12
C ILE A 408 -18.26 10.05 -14.47
N PRO A 409 -17.44 10.66 -15.35
CA PRO A 409 -17.85 10.94 -16.73
C PRO A 409 -18.39 9.67 -17.38
N THR A 410 -19.54 9.78 -18.02
CA THR A 410 -20.26 8.64 -18.60
C THR A 410 -20.90 9.04 -19.93
N VAL A 411 -21.57 8.10 -20.58
CA VAL A 411 -22.40 8.33 -21.76
C VAL A 411 -23.88 8.34 -21.40
N ASP A 412 -24.66 9.25 -22.00
CA ASP A 412 -26.12 9.18 -21.98
C ASP A 412 -26.60 8.02 -22.87
N LEU A 413 -27.32 7.06 -22.30
CA LEU A 413 -27.72 5.84 -23.01
C LEU A 413 -28.75 6.07 -24.13
N SER A 414 -29.42 7.23 -24.17
CA SER A 414 -30.40 7.57 -25.20
C SER A 414 -29.78 8.31 -26.39
N THR A 415 -28.79 9.17 -26.14
CA THR A 415 -28.18 10.01 -27.19
C THR A 415 -26.79 9.54 -27.62
N GLY A 416 -26.06 8.82 -26.76
CA GLY A 416 -24.65 8.48 -26.98
C GLY A 416 -23.67 9.62 -26.65
N GLU A 417 -24.16 10.77 -26.15
CA GLU A 417 -23.32 11.92 -25.84
C GLU A 417 -22.59 11.79 -24.50
N LEU A 418 -21.42 12.42 -24.40
CA LEU A 418 -20.61 12.45 -23.17
C LEU A 418 -21.23 13.36 -22.12
N VAL A 419 -21.41 12.81 -20.92
CA VAL A 419 -21.96 13.49 -19.75
C VAL A 419 -20.87 13.66 -18.70
N LYS A 420 -20.67 14.90 -18.25
CA LYS A 420 -19.86 15.23 -17.06
C LYS A 420 -20.80 15.59 -15.91
N PRO A 421 -21.01 14.68 -14.95
CA PRO A 421 -22.00 14.87 -13.91
C PRO A 421 -21.60 15.97 -12.92
N SER A 422 -22.57 16.78 -12.49
CA SER A 422 -22.39 17.82 -11.48
C SER A 422 -22.35 17.28 -10.05
N GLU A 423 -22.96 16.11 -9.80
CA GLU A 423 -22.99 15.41 -8.51
C GLU A 423 -22.49 13.95 -8.66
N PRO A 424 -22.06 13.27 -7.57
CA PRO A 424 -21.65 11.87 -7.66
C PRO A 424 -22.75 10.96 -8.24
N ASN A 425 -22.48 10.35 -9.40
CA ASN A 425 -23.41 9.50 -10.16
C ASN A 425 -23.06 8.01 -10.06
N GLY A 426 -21.91 7.67 -9.49
CA GLY A 426 -21.48 6.28 -9.38
C GLY A 426 -20.40 6.08 -8.33
N MET A 427 -19.90 4.86 -8.28
CA MET A 427 -18.93 4.37 -7.33
C MET A 427 -17.77 3.66 -8.02
N LYS A 428 -16.61 3.77 -7.37
CA LYS A 428 -15.45 2.92 -7.60
C LYS A 428 -15.31 2.00 -6.40
N LEU A 429 -14.98 0.75 -6.66
CA LEU A 429 -14.78 -0.27 -5.65
C LEU A 429 -13.29 -0.56 -5.53
N GLU A 430 -12.78 -0.59 -4.30
CA GLU A 430 -11.37 -0.82 -4.03
C GLU A 430 -11.16 -1.77 -2.85
N LEU A 431 -10.11 -2.58 -2.91
CA LEU A 431 -9.58 -3.26 -1.73
C LEU A 431 -8.38 -2.47 -1.19
N PHE A 432 -8.23 -2.49 0.13
CA PHE A 432 -7.02 -2.03 0.77
C PHE A 432 -6.07 -3.19 1.07
N VAL A 433 -4.77 -2.92 0.94
CA VAL A 433 -3.70 -3.87 1.21
C VAL A 433 -3.77 -4.44 2.64
N PHE A 434 -4.33 -3.71 3.58
CA PHE A 434 -4.46 -4.15 4.98
C PHE A 434 -5.75 -4.93 5.28
N ASP A 435 -6.67 -5.10 4.30
CA ASP A 435 -7.93 -5.84 4.50
C ASP A 435 -7.71 -7.36 4.71
N VAL A 436 -6.47 -7.83 4.61
CA VAL A 436 -6.06 -9.20 4.97
C VAL A 436 -5.85 -9.41 6.47
N PHE A 437 -5.67 -8.34 7.26
CA PHE A 437 -5.35 -8.47 8.69
C PHE A 437 -6.41 -9.18 9.53
N PRO A 438 -7.72 -9.11 9.21
CA PRO A 438 -8.71 -9.89 9.94
C PRO A 438 -8.52 -11.41 9.83
N PHE A 439 -7.81 -11.87 8.80
CA PHE A 439 -7.64 -13.29 8.48
C PHE A 439 -6.34 -13.90 9.02
N THR A 440 -5.49 -13.10 9.68
CA THR A 440 -4.30 -13.61 10.38
C THR A 440 -4.51 -13.67 11.88
N LYS A 441 -3.91 -14.67 12.53
CA LYS A 441 -3.79 -14.77 13.99
C LYS A 441 -2.42 -14.32 14.51
N SER A 442 -1.48 -14.06 13.61
CA SER A 442 -0.10 -13.67 13.94
C SER A 442 0.28 -12.40 13.17
N LEU A 443 -0.24 -11.26 13.63
CA LEU A 443 0.13 -9.94 13.14
C LEU A 443 1.20 -9.34 14.07
N CYS A 444 2.34 -8.92 13.50
CA CYS A 444 3.35 -8.14 14.21
C CYS A 444 3.23 -6.66 13.86
N VAL A 445 3.02 -5.79 14.84
CA VAL A 445 2.91 -4.34 14.67
C VAL A 445 4.15 -3.67 15.25
N LEU A 446 5.01 -3.13 14.39
CA LEU A 446 6.25 -2.45 14.81
C LEU A 446 6.08 -0.93 14.74
N GLU A 447 6.14 -0.28 15.90
CA GLU A 447 6.22 1.17 16.00
C GLU A 447 7.64 1.67 15.71
N VAL A 448 7.73 2.64 14.79
CA VAL A 448 8.97 3.32 14.39
C VAL A 448 8.87 4.84 14.60
N ASP A 449 10.03 5.50 14.58
CA ASP A 449 10.10 6.96 14.60
C ASP A 449 9.64 7.53 13.24
N ARG A 450 8.62 8.39 13.27
CA ARG A 450 8.12 9.10 12.08
C ARG A 450 9.22 9.89 11.40
N ALA A 451 10.07 10.57 12.19
CA ALA A 451 11.12 11.42 11.65
C ALA A 451 12.17 10.62 10.87
N GLU A 452 12.28 9.32 11.14
CA GLU A 452 13.23 8.42 10.49
C GLU A 452 12.61 7.61 9.34
N GLU A 453 11.30 7.36 9.36
CA GLU A 453 10.73 6.33 8.49
C GLU A 453 9.48 6.74 7.75
N PHE A 454 8.91 7.94 7.98
CA PHE A 454 7.67 8.34 7.32
C PHE A 454 7.58 9.84 7.01
N SER A 455 7.72 10.17 5.72
CA SER A 455 7.33 11.46 5.16
C SER A 455 6.71 11.23 3.77
N PRO A 456 5.37 11.16 3.67
CA PRO A 456 4.68 10.78 2.45
C PRO A 456 4.50 11.95 1.48
N LEU A 457 4.40 11.64 0.19
CA LEU A 457 4.14 12.58 -0.88
C LEU A 457 2.72 12.40 -1.45
N LYS A 458 1.78 13.19 -0.92
CA LYS A 458 0.33 13.06 -1.19
C LYS A 458 -0.30 14.30 -1.80
N ASN A 459 0.20 15.49 -1.45
CA ASN A 459 -0.41 16.78 -1.72
C ASN A 459 0.43 17.64 -2.68
N ALA A 460 -0.21 18.59 -3.34
CA ALA A 460 0.43 19.49 -4.30
C ALA A 460 1.53 20.36 -3.64
N PRO A 461 2.52 20.83 -4.44
CA PRO A 461 3.49 21.83 -3.99
C PRO A 461 2.84 23.01 -3.23
N GLY A 462 3.47 23.43 -2.14
CA GLY A 462 2.99 24.54 -1.29
C GLY A 462 1.87 24.18 -0.31
N SER A 463 1.45 22.90 -0.24
CA SER A 463 0.54 22.43 0.81
C SER A 463 1.21 22.43 2.19
N LYS A 464 0.40 22.44 3.27
CA LYS A 464 0.92 22.48 4.65
C LYS A 464 1.69 21.23 5.09
N ALA A 465 1.37 20.08 4.51
CA ALA A 465 1.94 18.79 4.87
C ALA A 465 1.89 17.82 3.66
N ASP A 466 2.69 16.77 3.74
CA ASP A 466 2.76 15.66 2.78
C ASP A 466 2.94 16.11 1.31
N CYS A 467 3.74 17.15 1.10
CA CYS A 467 4.05 17.76 -0.19
C CYS A 467 5.55 17.64 -0.51
N PRO A 468 6.00 17.98 -1.74
CA PRO A 468 7.42 17.90 -2.10
C PRO A 468 8.34 18.64 -1.13
N GLU A 469 7.92 19.82 -0.66
CA GLU A 469 8.72 20.64 0.25
C GLU A 469 8.90 19.97 1.62
N THR A 470 7.84 19.40 2.20
CA THR A 470 7.94 18.68 3.47
C THR A 470 8.74 17.39 3.32
N SER A 471 8.53 16.63 2.24
CA SER A 471 9.29 15.40 1.98
C SER A 471 10.79 15.67 1.82
N ARG A 472 11.17 16.74 1.11
CA ARG A 472 12.57 17.16 0.95
C ARG A 472 13.18 17.56 2.30
N ARG A 473 12.48 18.44 3.04
CA ARG A 473 12.91 18.91 4.36
C ARG A 473 13.14 17.75 5.30
N ASP A 474 12.20 16.81 5.39
CA ASP A 474 12.25 15.72 6.36
C ASP A 474 13.39 14.75 6.05
N LEU A 475 13.65 14.45 4.78
CA LEU A 475 14.78 13.63 4.33
C LEU A 475 16.13 14.28 4.65
N LEU A 476 16.31 15.55 4.34
CA LEU A 476 17.55 16.27 4.67
C LEU A 476 17.73 16.42 6.19
N ALA A 477 16.64 16.66 6.93
CA ALA A 477 16.68 16.74 8.39
C ALA A 477 17.06 15.40 9.04
N GLN A 478 16.58 14.27 8.50
CA GLN A 478 17.03 12.94 8.90
C GLN A 478 18.54 12.79 8.74
N GLN A 479 19.04 13.11 7.56
CA GLN A 479 20.45 12.91 7.26
C GLN A 479 21.36 13.85 8.08
N LYS A 480 20.90 15.07 8.33
CA LYS A 480 21.53 15.98 9.30
C LYS A 480 21.64 15.35 10.69
N ARG A 481 20.61 14.67 11.19
CA ARG A 481 20.70 13.95 12.48
C ARG A 481 21.74 12.85 12.44
N TRP A 482 21.85 12.09 11.35
CA TRP A 482 22.88 11.06 11.21
C TRP A 482 24.29 11.65 11.24
N LEU A 483 24.53 12.74 10.51
CA LEU A 483 25.85 13.40 10.49
C LEU A 483 26.25 13.90 11.89
N ILE A 484 25.32 14.56 12.59
CA ILE A 484 25.55 15.07 13.95
C ILE A 484 25.79 13.91 14.93
N ALA A 485 25.01 12.83 14.83
CA ALA A 485 25.19 11.64 15.67
C ALA A 485 26.56 10.97 15.47
N SER A 486 27.17 11.11 14.29
CA SER A 486 28.53 10.64 13.98
C SER A 486 29.61 11.71 14.21
N GLY A 487 29.31 12.77 14.97
CA GLY A 487 30.30 13.74 15.45
C GLY A 487 30.67 14.85 14.46
N ALA A 488 29.86 15.09 13.43
CA ALA A 488 30.06 16.23 12.53
C ALA A 488 29.36 17.50 13.03
N GLU A 489 29.95 18.66 12.71
CA GLU A 489 29.30 19.96 12.80
C GLU A 489 28.71 20.35 11.45
N ILE A 490 27.51 20.95 11.44
CA ILE A 490 26.88 21.48 10.23
C ILE A 490 26.61 22.96 10.44
N ALA A 491 27.18 23.81 9.57
CA ALA A 491 26.91 25.24 9.60
C ALA A 491 25.44 25.57 9.31
N ASP A 492 25.02 26.77 9.67
CA ASP A 492 23.68 27.26 9.38
C ASP A 492 23.43 27.29 7.87
N ASP A 493 22.18 27.02 7.47
CA ASP A 493 21.71 26.96 6.08
C ASP A 493 22.43 25.96 5.15
N VAL A 494 23.29 25.08 5.71
CA VAL A 494 23.94 24.00 4.96
C VAL A 494 23.06 22.77 4.91
N GLU A 495 22.78 22.32 3.69
CA GLU A 495 22.00 21.13 3.38
C GLU A 495 22.90 20.05 2.78
N ILE A 496 23.05 18.95 3.50
CA ILE A 496 23.80 17.79 3.03
C ILE A 496 22.83 16.66 2.74
N GLU A 497 22.83 16.20 1.49
CA GLU A 497 22.18 14.96 1.11
C GLU A 497 23.18 13.81 1.17
N ILE A 498 22.87 12.75 1.90
CA ILE A 498 23.68 11.52 1.93
C ILE A 498 23.10 10.54 0.92
N SER A 499 23.91 10.12 -0.06
CA SER A 499 23.48 9.06 -1.00
C SER A 499 23.17 7.77 -0.21
N PRO A 500 22.06 7.07 -0.50
CA PRO A 500 21.75 5.81 0.21
C PRO A 500 22.81 4.72 0.05
N GLU A 501 23.69 4.82 -0.93
CA GLU A 501 24.84 3.91 -1.09
C GLU A 501 25.96 4.14 -0.06
N VAL A 502 26.00 5.33 0.57
CA VAL A 502 26.92 5.64 1.66
C VAL A 502 26.38 5.04 2.95
N SER A 503 25.13 5.37 3.29
CA SER A 503 24.47 4.96 4.53
C SER A 503 22.99 4.68 4.30
N TYR A 504 22.52 3.54 4.79
CA TYR A 504 21.13 3.10 4.69
C TYR A 504 20.24 3.74 5.77
N ALA A 505 20.73 3.77 7.01
CA ALA A 505 20.00 4.23 8.20
C ALA A 505 20.90 4.98 9.19
N GLY A 506 21.99 5.60 8.71
CA GLY A 506 22.95 6.35 9.53
C GLY A 506 24.23 5.59 9.87
N GLU A 507 24.34 4.30 9.54
CA GLU A 507 25.54 3.50 9.77
C GLU A 507 26.69 3.84 8.82
N GLY A 508 27.93 3.51 9.21
CA GLY A 508 29.11 3.60 8.35
C GLY A 508 29.62 5.03 8.11
N LEU A 509 29.27 5.96 8.99
CA LEU A 509 29.61 7.38 8.89
C LEU A 509 30.80 7.80 9.77
N ASP A 510 31.41 6.92 10.56
CA ASP A 510 32.46 7.25 11.56
C ASP A 510 33.64 8.09 11.03
N TRP A 511 33.91 8.02 9.72
CA TRP A 511 34.96 8.81 9.06
C TRP A 511 34.66 10.32 8.93
N ILE A 512 33.48 10.78 9.35
CA ILE A 512 33.10 12.20 9.39
C ILE A 512 33.31 12.85 10.76
N GLU A 513 33.76 12.09 11.76
CA GLU A 513 33.96 12.61 13.11
C GLU A 513 34.89 13.85 13.11
N GLY A 514 34.44 14.91 13.78
CA GLY A 514 35.18 16.18 13.88
C GLY A 514 35.18 17.03 12.61
N LYS A 515 34.42 16.66 11.57
CA LYS A 515 34.33 17.43 10.33
C LYS A 515 33.25 18.51 10.44
N LYS A 516 33.54 19.67 9.84
CA LYS A 516 32.59 20.81 9.78
C LYS A 516 32.11 21.04 8.36
N PHE A 517 30.86 20.71 8.08
CA PHE A 517 30.21 20.96 6.80
C PHE A 517 29.86 22.45 6.67
N THR A 518 30.42 23.10 5.64
CA THR A 518 30.25 24.55 5.38
C THR A 518 29.64 24.86 4.02
N LYS A 519 29.43 23.84 3.18
CA LYS A 519 28.80 23.99 1.86
C LYS A 519 27.75 22.91 1.65
N SER A 520 26.60 23.31 1.12
CA SER A 520 25.52 22.37 0.74
C SER A 520 25.95 21.50 -0.44
N GLY A 521 25.46 20.27 -0.47
CA GLY A 521 25.76 19.34 -1.57
C GLY A 521 25.39 17.90 -1.27
N VAL A 522 25.91 16.99 -2.10
CA VAL A 522 25.65 15.55 -2.01
C VAL A 522 26.91 14.84 -1.56
N LEU A 523 26.79 14.02 -0.52
CA LEU A 523 27.84 13.13 -0.03
C LEU A 523 27.66 11.75 -0.68
N ASN A 524 28.42 11.45 -1.74
CA ASN A 524 28.42 10.14 -2.41
C ASN A 524 29.52 9.22 -1.89
N GLY A 525 30.45 9.75 -1.09
CA GLY A 525 31.51 8.99 -0.43
C GLY A 525 32.59 9.91 0.14
N ARG A 526 33.69 9.31 0.60
CA ARG A 526 34.79 10.03 1.26
C ARG A 526 35.42 11.13 0.40
N ASN A 527 35.44 10.95 -0.92
CA ASN A 527 36.05 11.89 -1.86
C ASN A 527 35.30 13.23 -1.99
N ASP A 528 34.05 13.29 -1.52
CA ASP A 528 33.28 14.54 -1.54
C ASP A 528 33.51 15.39 -0.28
N LEU A 529 34.13 14.82 0.76
CA LEU A 529 34.27 15.47 2.06
C LEU A 529 35.04 16.79 1.96
N GLU A 530 36.20 16.81 1.31
CA GLU A 530 37.03 18.00 1.12
C GLU A 530 36.30 19.15 0.40
N LYS A 531 35.29 18.84 -0.43
CA LYS A 531 34.51 19.85 -1.14
C LYS A 531 33.42 20.46 -0.27
N LEU A 532 32.95 19.72 0.73
CA LEU A 532 31.79 20.06 1.56
C LEU A 532 32.20 20.60 2.94
N THR A 533 33.42 20.29 3.40
CA THR A 533 33.91 20.65 4.73
C THR A 533 34.98 21.75 4.69
N ALA A 534 35.11 22.47 5.81
CA ALA A 534 36.20 23.42 6.04
C ALA A 534 37.50 22.75 6.52
#